data_AF-A0A3D0XA10-F1
#
_entry.id   AF-A0A3D0XA10-F1
#
_cell.length_a   1.000
_cell.length_b   1.000
_cell.length_c   1.000
_cell.angle_alpha   90.00
_cell.angle_beta   90.00
_cell.angle_gamma   90.00
#
_symmetry.space_group_name_H-M   'P 1'
#
loop_
_entity.id
_entity.type
_entity.pdbx_description
1 polymer ?
#
loop_
_entity_poly.entity_id
_entity_poly.type
_entity_poly.pdbx_seq_one_letter_code
_entity_poly.pdbx_strand_id
1 'polypeptide(L)'
;MSKIKNKCVFITALFMAVIFLYKFFVEDAIMSYKNNAISSDDPKAVEKLTEKLNKCEKEQEFMKKVNAYYKKNGTVKGCEGVSDELAAKLDKRVQEAYSWEQQPFPPYRLTNNNAEIRR
;
A
#
# COMPACT_ATOMS: atom_id res chain seq x y z
N MET A 1 -21.28 9.66 42.73
CA MET A 1 -21.31 8.30 42.15
C MET A 1 -21.44 8.27 40.61
N SER A 2 -21.68 9.38 39.90
CA SER A 2 -22.03 9.40 38.46
C SER A 2 -20.85 9.54 37.49
N LYS A 3 -19.75 10.20 37.87
CA LYS A 3 -18.59 10.45 36.97
C LYS A 3 -17.77 9.19 36.62
N ILE A 4 -17.80 8.16 37.45
CA ILE A 4 -17.02 6.92 37.25
C ILE A 4 -17.69 6.00 36.23
N LYS A 5 -19.04 5.95 36.21
CA LYS A 5 -19.80 5.12 35.27
C LYS A 5 -19.62 5.59 33.82
N ASN A 6 -19.61 6.90 33.58
CA ASN A 6 -19.44 7.45 32.22
C ASN A 6 -18.03 7.23 31.66
N LYS A 7 -16.98 7.27 32.50
CA LYS A 7 -15.61 6.96 32.07
C LYS A 7 -15.44 5.48 31.69
N CYS A 8 -16.09 4.58 32.43
CA CYS A 8 -16.05 3.15 32.14
C CYS A 8 -16.71 2.82 30.78
N VAL A 9 -17.87 3.43 30.49
CA VAL A 9 -18.57 3.27 29.20
C VAL A 9 -17.77 3.86 28.03
N PHE A 10 -17.03 4.96 28.26
CA PHE A 10 -16.21 5.57 27.21
C PHE A 10 -14.97 4.73 26.86
N ILE A 11 -14.33 4.13 27.87
CA ILE A 11 -13.16 3.26 27.67
C ILE A 11 -13.56 1.96 26.95
N THR A 12 -14.70 1.37 27.29
CA THR A 12 -15.20 0.17 26.59
C THR A 12 -15.61 0.46 25.15
N ALA A 13 -16.21 1.64 24.88
CA ALA A 13 -16.50 2.07 23.51
C ALA A 13 -15.24 2.29 22.67
N LEU A 14 -14.21 2.92 23.25
CA LEU A 14 -12.93 3.13 22.56
C LEU A 14 -12.23 1.79 22.27
N PHE A 15 -12.26 0.85 23.23
CA PHE A 15 -11.67 -0.47 23.06
C PHE A 15 -12.40 -1.29 21.99
N MET A 16 -13.74 -1.23 21.96
CA MET A 16 -14.54 -1.87 20.91
C MET A 16 -14.29 -1.24 19.52
N ALA A 17 -14.11 0.07 19.43
CA ALA A 17 -13.77 0.74 18.18
C ALA A 17 -12.38 0.33 17.66
N VAL A 18 -11.39 0.21 18.56
CA VAL A 18 -10.05 -0.29 18.21
C VAL A 18 -10.13 -1.75 17.76
N ILE A 19 -10.85 -2.62 18.48
CA ILE A 19 -11.05 -4.01 18.06
C ILE A 19 -11.73 -4.09 16.69
N PHE A 20 -12.74 -3.26 16.43
CA PHE A 20 -13.45 -3.24 15.16
C PHE A 20 -12.54 -2.78 14.01
N LEU A 21 -11.73 -1.75 14.22
CA LEU A 21 -10.74 -1.28 13.24
C LEU A 21 -9.65 -2.32 12.97
N TYR A 22 -9.14 -2.99 14.02
CA TYR A 22 -8.19 -4.08 13.88
C TYR A 22 -8.80 -5.27 13.14
N LYS A 23 -10.07 -5.61 13.43
CA LYS A 23 -10.76 -6.70 12.76
C LYS A 23 -11.00 -6.40 11.29
N PHE A 24 -11.45 -5.19 10.96
CA PHE A 24 -11.59 -4.71 9.59
C PHE A 24 -10.24 -4.76 8.84
N PHE A 25 -9.17 -4.25 9.44
CA PHE A 25 -7.84 -4.26 8.84
C PHE A 25 -7.26 -5.67 8.65
N VAL A 26 -7.50 -6.58 9.61
CA VAL A 26 -7.07 -7.98 9.53
C VAL A 26 -7.88 -8.74 8.48
N GLU A 27 -9.17 -8.46 8.33
CA GLU A 27 -10.01 -9.06 7.28
C GLU A 27 -9.54 -8.61 5.89
N ASP A 28 -9.22 -7.34 5.68
CA ASP A 28 -8.63 -6.85 4.42
C ASP A 28 -7.28 -7.51 4.10
N ALA A 29 -6.42 -7.70 5.11
CA ALA A 29 -5.14 -8.39 4.95
C ALA A 29 -5.30 -9.89 4.66
N ILE A 30 -6.26 -10.56 5.32
CA ILE A 30 -6.60 -11.97 5.08
C ILE A 30 -7.21 -12.14 3.69
N MET A 31 -8.08 -11.23 3.27
CA MET A 31 -8.64 -11.22 1.92
C MET A 31 -7.55 -10.97 0.88
N SER A 32 -6.60 -10.05 1.12
CA SER A 32 -5.44 -9.86 0.23
C SER A 32 -4.55 -11.11 0.15
N TYR A 33 -4.39 -11.87 1.24
CA TYR A 33 -3.60 -13.10 1.25
C TYR A 33 -4.33 -14.26 0.55
N LYS A 34 -5.65 -14.39 0.75
CA LYS A 34 -6.48 -15.45 0.16
C LYS A 34 -6.88 -15.20 -1.30
N ASN A 35 -7.02 -13.94 -1.73
CA ASN A 35 -7.42 -13.55 -3.09
C ASN A 35 -6.31 -13.71 -4.15
N ASN A 36 -5.15 -14.29 -3.83
CA ASN A 36 -4.15 -14.58 -4.86
C ASN A 36 -4.64 -15.67 -5.85
N ALA A 37 -5.55 -16.53 -5.41
CA ALA A 37 -6.26 -17.47 -6.26
C ALA A 37 -7.69 -16.95 -6.51
N ILE A 38 -7.87 -16.15 -7.55
CA ILE A 38 -9.22 -15.86 -8.04
C ILE A 38 -9.70 -17.12 -8.76
N SER A 39 -10.68 -17.82 -8.18
CA SER A 39 -11.27 -19.00 -8.81
C SER A 39 -12.09 -18.58 -10.03
N SER A 40 -12.00 -19.34 -11.12
CA SER A 40 -12.80 -19.09 -12.33
C SER A 40 -14.30 -19.26 -12.08
N ASP A 41 -14.69 -19.98 -11.02
CA ASP A 41 -16.09 -20.32 -10.72
C ASP A 41 -16.82 -19.21 -9.93
N ASP A 42 -16.11 -18.19 -9.45
CA ASP A 42 -16.71 -17.07 -8.72
C ASP A 42 -17.46 -16.15 -9.69
N PRO A 43 -18.76 -15.85 -9.48
CA PRO A 43 -19.50 -14.91 -10.34
C PRO A 43 -18.95 -13.48 -10.29
N LYS A 44 -18.12 -13.15 -9.29
CA LYS A 44 -17.41 -11.87 -9.14
C LYS A 44 -15.92 -11.95 -9.49
N ALA A 45 -15.46 -13.04 -10.10
CA ALA A 45 -14.06 -13.22 -10.48
C ALA A 45 -13.58 -12.09 -11.40
N VAL A 46 -14.40 -11.70 -12.37
CA VAL A 46 -14.09 -10.63 -13.33
C VAL A 46 -13.90 -9.29 -12.62
N GLU A 47 -14.82 -8.91 -11.72
CA GLU A 47 -14.71 -7.66 -10.95
C GLU A 47 -13.41 -7.63 -10.14
N LYS A 48 -13.13 -8.70 -9.37
CA LYS A 48 -11.90 -8.82 -8.59
C LYS A 48 -10.62 -8.75 -9.44
N LEU A 49 -10.64 -9.37 -10.63
CA LEU A 49 -9.52 -9.32 -11.59
C LEU A 49 -9.33 -7.89 -12.12
N THR A 50 -10.41 -7.20 -12.48
CA THR A 50 -10.32 -5.81 -12.97
C THR A 50 -9.83 -4.85 -11.90
N GLU A 51 -10.25 -5.01 -10.64
CA GLU A 51 -9.75 -4.20 -9.52
C GLU A 51 -8.26 -4.45 -9.28
N LYS A 52 -7.82 -5.71 -9.33
CA LYS A 52 -6.41 -6.08 -9.21
C LYS A 52 -5.57 -5.46 -10.33
N LEU A 53 -6.06 -5.53 -11.57
CA LEU A 53 -5.39 -4.95 -12.73
C LEU A 53 -5.28 -3.41 -12.59
N ASN A 54 -6.38 -2.74 -12.26
CA ASN A 54 -6.39 -1.28 -12.04
C ASN A 54 -5.41 -0.86 -10.93
N LYS A 55 -5.28 -1.67 -9.87
CA LYS A 55 -4.31 -1.41 -8.80
C LYS A 55 -2.88 -1.55 -9.31
N CYS A 56 -2.56 -2.63 -10.02
CA CYS A 56 -1.24 -2.86 -10.60
C CYS A 56 -0.84 -1.75 -11.59
N GLU A 57 -1.77 -1.27 -12.42
CA GLU A 57 -1.52 -0.16 -13.35
C GLU A 57 -1.20 1.15 -12.61
N LYS A 58 -2.00 1.52 -11.61
CA LYS A 58 -1.75 2.71 -10.78
C LYS A 58 -0.40 2.63 -10.07
N GLU A 59 -0.04 1.47 -9.54
CA GLU A 59 1.26 1.24 -8.93
C GLU A 59 2.40 1.37 -9.94
N GLN A 60 2.22 0.89 -11.17
CA GLN A 60 3.21 1.01 -12.24
C GLN A 60 3.46 2.47 -12.62
N GLU A 61 2.40 3.25 -12.79
CA GLU A 61 2.48 4.67 -13.11
C GLU A 61 3.15 5.45 -11.98
N PHE A 62 2.76 5.17 -10.73
CA PHE A 62 3.35 5.79 -9.56
C PHE A 62 4.86 5.52 -9.47
N MET A 63 5.29 4.25 -9.59
CA MET A 63 6.71 3.89 -9.55
C MET A 63 7.51 4.59 -10.66
N LYS A 64 6.98 4.63 -11.89
CA LYS A 64 7.60 5.33 -13.02
C LYS A 64 7.71 6.83 -12.77
N LYS A 65 6.65 7.47 -12.26
CA LYS A 65 6.61 8.91 -11.95
C LYS A 65 7.68 9.26 -10.92
N VAL A 66 7.76 8.49 -9.84
CA VAL A 66 8.75 8.69 -8.77
C VAL A 66 10.18 8.50 -9.28
N ASN A 67 10.46 7.45 -10.06
CA ASN A 67 11.79 7.24 -10.62
C ASN A 67 12.19 8.33 -11.61
N ALA A 68 11.25 8.79 -12.45
CA ALA A 68 11.50 9.87 -13.40
C ALA A 68 11.79 11.21 -12.69
N TYR A 69 11.07 11.49 -11.60
CA TYR A 69 11.31 12.66 -10.76
C TYR A 69 12.68 12.57 -10.05
N TYR A 70 12.97 11.42 -9.44
CA TYR A 70 14.24 11.17 -8.75
C TYR A 70 15.44 11.32 -9.68
N LYS A 71 15.34 10.84 -10.92
CA LYS A 71 16.41 10.99 -11.93
C LYS A 71 16.74 12.45 -12.26
N LYS A 72 15.77 13.36 -12.13
CA LYS A 72 15.94 14.79 -12.43
C LYS A 72 16.41 15.58 -11.21
N ASN A 73 15.87 15.27 -10.03
CA ASN A 73 16.02 16.10 -8.84
C ASN A 73 16.95 15.49 -7.77
N GLY A 74 17.25 14.20 -7.85
CA GLY A 74 18.07 13.47 -6.87
C GLY A 74 17.40 13.26 -5.50
N THR A 75 16.13 13.65 -5.34
CA THR A 75 15.32 13.44 -4.14
C THR A 75 13.88 13.11 -4.55
N VAL A 76 13.18 12.36 -3.71
CA VAL A 76 11.73 12.10 -3.86
C VAL A 76 10.89 13.21 -3.22
N LYS A 77 11.50 14.12 -2.44
CA LYS A 77 10.79 15.23 -1.78
C LYS A 77 10.21 16.20 -2.83
N GLY A 78 8.91 16.48 -2.72
CA GLY A 78 8.17 17.34 -3.66
C GLY A 78 7.63 16.64 -4.91
N CYS A 79 7.70 15.30 -5.00
CA CYS A 79 7.02 14.58 -6.08
C CYS A 79 5.49 14.62 -5.87
N GLU A 80 4.76 15.17 -6.83
CA GLU A 80 3.28 15.20 -6.83
C GLU A 80 2.65 13.81 -6.62
N GLY A 81 1.89 13.65 -5.53
CA GLY A 81 1.22 12.41 -5.17
C GLY A 81 1.98 11.53 -4.17
N VAL A 82 3.17 11.97 -3.71
CA VAL A 82 3.93 11.33 -2.64
C VAL A 82 3.80 12.21 -1.37
N SER A 83 3.39 11.62 -0.24
CA SER A 83 3.43 12.34 1.03
C SER A 83 4.89 12.56 1.48
N ASP A 84 5.16 13.63 2.21
CA ASP A 84 6.52 13.94 2.68
C ASP A 84 7.12 12.79 3.52
N GLU A 85 6.29 12.08 4.27
CA GLU A 85 6.68 10.88 5.03
C GLU A 85 7.15 9.74 4.11
N LEU A 86 6.41 9.50 3.01
CA LEU A 86 6.73 8.46 2.05
C LEU A 86 7.99 8.82 1.26
N ALA A 87 8.16 10.10 0.91
CA ALA A 87 9.36 10.60 0.25
C ALA A 87 10.61 10.38 1.14
N ALA A 88 10.54 10.73 2.42
CA ALA A 88 11.65 10.51 3.35
C ALA A 88 11.99 9.02 3.51
N LYS A 89 10.99 8.14 3.53
CA LYS A 89 11.19 6.68 3.59
C LYS A 89 11.88 6.15 2.33
N LEU A 90 11.49 6.66 1.16
CA LEU A 90 12.08 6.28 -0.12
C LEU A 90 13.52 6.79 -0.25
N ASP A 91 13.80 8.03 0.14
CA ASP A 91 15.15 8.59 0.13
C ASP A 91 16.07 7.81 1.09
N LYS A 92 15.60 7.48 2.31
CA LYS A 92 16.35 6.61 3.24
C LYS A 92 16.63 5.23 2.66
N ARG A 93 15.65 4.62 2.00
CA ARG A 93 15.85 3.33 1.32
C ARG A 93 16.98 3.43 0.29
N VAL A 94 17.03 4.48 -0.52
CA VAL A 94 18.11 4.64 -1.51
C VAL A 94 19.46 4.83 -0.84
N GLN A 95 19.52 5.57 0.27
CA GLN A 95 20.75 5.73 1.06
C GLN A 95 21.24 4.41 1.69
N GLU A 96 20.31 3.57 2.15
CA GLU A 96 20.60 2.24 2.71
C GLU A 96 20.80 1.16 1.64
N ALA A 97 20.42 1.44 0.39
CA ALA A 97 20.52 0.48 -0.70
C ALA A 97 21.98 0.24 -1.10
N TYR A 98 22.21 -0.90 -1.75
CA TYR A 98 23.52 -1.21 -2.31
C TYR A 98 23.94 -0.19 -3.36
N SER A 99 25.26 -0.02 -3.55
CA SER A 99 25.85 0.98 -4.45
C SER A 99 25.30 0.96 -5.89
N TRP A 100 24.77 -0.16 -6.37
CA TRP A 100 24.16 -0.29 -7.70
C TRP A 100 22.65 0.01 -7.75
N GLU A 101 21.97 0.17 -6.62
CA GLU A 101 20.55 0.51 -6.52
C GLU A 101 20.36 2.01 -6.24
N GLN A 102 20.59 2.82 -7.27
CA GLN A 102 20.54 4.28 -7.20
C GLN A 102 19.12 4.86 -7.40
N GLN A 103 18.08 4.04 -7.38
CA GLN A 103 16.70 4.47 -7.64
C GLN A 103 15.76 4.06 -6.50
N PRO A 104 14.78 4.90 -6.13
CA PRO A 104 13.79 4.58 -5.10
C PRO A 104 13.03 3.29 -5.36
N PHE A 105 12.67 3.05 -6.63
CA PHE A 105 12.11 1.80 -7.10
C PHE A 105 13.08 1.12 -8.06
N PRO A 106 13.65 -0.04 -7.70
CA PRO A 106 14.58 -0.74 -8.56
C PRO A 106 13.88 -1.36 -9.78
N PRO A 107 14.61 -1.63 -10.88
CA PRO A 107 14.04 -2.09 -12.14
C PRO A 107 13.27 -3.42 -12.01
N TYR A 108 13.73 -4.33 -11.14
CA TYR A 108 13.05 -5.61 -10.93
C TYR A 108 11.63 -5.45 -10.36
N ARG A 109 11.36 -4.40 -9.56
CA ARG A 109 10.02 -4.11 -9.05
C ARG A 109 9.06 -3.73 -10.18
N LEU A 110 9.51 -2.90 -11.12
CA LEU A 110 8.71 -2.51 -12.29
C LEU A 110 8.46 -3.70 -13.23
N THR A 111 9.47 -4.56 -13.41
CA THR A 111 9.34 -5.76 -14.25
C THR A 111 8.36 -6.75 -13.63
N ASN A 112 8.44 -7.02 -12.33
CA ASN A 112 7.51 -7.92 -11.65
C ASN A 112 6.07 -7.43 -11.73
N ASN A 113 5.84 -6.13 -11.51
CA ASN A 113 4.49 -5.57 -11.61
C ASN A 113 3.96 -5.63 -13.05
N ASN A 114 4.81 -5.36 -14.05
CA ASN A 114 4.44 -5.53 -15.45
C ASN A 114 4.16 -6.99 -15.85
N ALA A 115 4.83 -7.95 -15.22
CA ALA A 115 4.53 -9.37 -15.41
C ALA A 115 3.15 -9.73 -14.80
N GLU A 116 2.83 -9.17 -13.63
CA GLU A 116 1.54 -9.39 -12.98
C GLU A 116 0.37 -8.75 -13.76
N ILE A 117 0.57 -7.60 -14.41
CA ILE A 117 -0.43 -6.98 -15.30
C ILE A 117 -0.74 -7.87 -16.52
N ARG A 118 0.24 -8.66 -16.98
CA ARG A 118 0.12 -9.52 -18.18
C ARG A 118 -0.37 -10.93 -17.87
N ARG A 119 -0.63 -11.22 -16.60
CA ARG A 119 -1.02 -12.55 -16.12
C ARG A 119 -2.53 -12.72 -16.13
#